data_AF-A0A7Y7SWK8-F1
#
_entry.id   AF-A0A7Y7SWK8-F1
#
_cell.length_a   1.000
_cell.length_b   1.000
_cell.length_c   1.000
_cell.angle_alpha   90.00
_cell.angle_beta   90.00
_cell.angle_gamma   90.00
#
_symmetry.space_group_name_H-M   'P 1'
#
loop_
_entity.id
_entity.type
_entity.pdbx_description
1 polymer ?
#
loop_
_entity_poly.entity_id
_entity_poly.type
_entity_poly.pdbx_seq_one_letter_code
_entity_poly.pdbx_strand_id
1 'polypeptide(L)' 'MNYLAHLHLGGQRPEQLLGSLYGDFVKGRVDGQFTPSIEAAIQLHRRIDVFTDRHPLVDQALS' A
#
# COMPACT_ATOMS: atom_id res chain seq x y z
N MET A 1 -4.57 8.87 -1.19
CA MET A 1 -3.43 7.97 -1.41
C MET A 1 -2.26 8.73 -2.05
N ASN A 2 -1.03 8.53 -1.56
CA ASN A 2 0.21 9.10 -2.12
C ASN A 2 0.99 8.03 -2.91
N TYR A 3 0.78 7.96 -4.23
CA TYR A 3 1.39 6.93 -5.07
C TYR A 3 2.92 6.90 -5.04
N LEU A 4 3.58 8.07 -4.94
CA LEU A 4 5.04 8.12 -4.90
C LEU A 4 5.60 7.48 -3.63
N ALA A 5 4.98 7.73 -2.49
CA ALA A 5 5.37 7.10 -1.23
C ALA A 5 5.23 5.57 -1.31
N HIS A 6 4.15 5.07 -1.93
CA HIS A 6 3.89 3.63 -2.03
C HIS A 6 4.83 2.93 -3.02
N LEU A 7 5.17 3.58 -4.13
CA LEU A 7 6.18 3.08 -5.06
C LEU A 7 7.59 3.11 -4.43
N HIS A 8 7.88 4.12 -3.62
CA HIS A 8 9.17 4.24 -2.94
C HIS A 8 9.35 3.19 -1.83
N LEU A 9 8.33 3.03 -0.97
CA LEU A 9 8.35 2.15 0.19
C LEU A 9 8.01 0.69 -0.14
N GLY A 10 7.33 0.44 -1.27
CA GLY A 10 6.84 -0.89 -1.65
C GLY A 10 7.88 -1.83 -2.27
N GLY A 11 9.03 -1.29 -2.70
CA GLY A 11 10.09 -2.02 -3.38
C GLY A 11 10.12 -1.75 -4.89
N GLN A 12 11.20 -2.20 -5.55
CA GLN A 12 11.52 -1.81 -6.94
C GLN A 12 11.32 -2.93 -7.96
N ARG A 13 10.90 -4.12 -7.54
CA ARG A 13 10.60 -5.21 -8.50
C ARG A 13 9.24 -4.94 -9.17
N PRO A 14 9.03 -5.34 -10.44
CA PRO A 14 7.79 -5.06 -11.17
C PRO A 14 6.52 -5.45 -10.43
N GLU A 15 6.48 -6.64 -9.82
CA GLU A 15 5.34 -7.12 -9.04
C GLU A 15 5.07 -6.28 -7.77
N GLN A 16 6.12 -5.76 -7.16
CA GLN A 16 5.99 -4.89 -5.97
C GLN A 16 5.42 -3.54 -6.36
N LEU A 17 5.93 -2.96 -7.46
CA LEU A 17 5.41 -1.71 -8.01
C LEU A 17 3.93 -1.86 -8.40
N LEU A 18 3.56 -2.97 -9.03
CA LEU A 18 2.17 -3.26 -9.36
C LEU A 18 1.30 -3.37 -8.10
N GLY A 19 1.74 -4.13 -7.10
CA GLY A 19 0.99 -4.26 -5.85
C GLY A 19 0.85 -2.94 -5.08
N SER A 20 1.87 -2.08 -5.11
CA SER A 20 1.84 -0.71 -4.55
C SER A 20 0.83 0.21 -5.25
N LEU A 21 0.42 -0.10 -6.48
CA LEU A 21 -0.63 0.65 -7.17
C LEU A 21 -2.00 0.00 -6.97
N TYR A 22 -2.05 -1.33 -6.82
CA TYR A 22 -3.29 -2.09 -6.72
C TYR A 22 -4.01 -1.95 -5.37
N GLY A 23 -3.31 -1.53 -4.31
CA GLY A 23 -3.85 -1.51 -2.95
C GLY A 23 -5.15 -0.71 -2.79
N ASP A 24 -5.34 0.33 -3.59
CA ASP A 24 -6.58 1.13 -3.60
C ASP A 24 -7.75 0.44 -4.32
N PHE A 25 -7.46 -0.39 -5.32
CA PHE A 25 -8.45 -0.97 -6.22
C PHE A 25 -8.90 -2.37 -5.76
N VAL A 26 -8.00 -3.12 -5.15
CA VAL A 26 -8.30 -4.45 -4.61
C VAL A 26 -8.94 -4.27 -3.24
N LYS A 27 -10.22 -4.63 -3.11
CA LYS A 27 -10.97 -4.56 -1.85
C LYS A 27 -11.09 -5.95 -1.20
N GLY A 28 -11.11 -5.99 0.13
CA GLY A 28 -11.25 -7.24 0.88
C GLY A 28 -9.99 -8.10 0.90
N ARG A 29 -10.16 -9.40 1.17
CA ARG A 29 -9.06 -10.36 1.25
C ARG A 29 -8.43 -10.59 -0.13
N VAL A 30 -7.11 -10.70 -0.16
CA VAL A 30 -6.33 -10.99 -1.37
C VAL A 30 -5.74 -12.37 -1.20
N ASP A 31 -6.51 -13.38 -1.57
CA ASP A 31 -6.14 -14.79 -1.43
C ASP A 31 -6.24 -15.48 -2.80
N GLY A 32 -5.10 -15.80 -3.40
CA GLY A 32 -4.99 -16.58 -4.63
C GLY A 32 -5.43 -15.85 -5.91
N GLN A 33 -5.56 -14.52 -5.87
CA GLN A 33 -5.94 -13.72 -7.04
C GLN A 33 -4.73 -13.22 -7.83
N PHE A 34 -3.58 -13.09 -7.16
CA PHE A 34 -2.34 -12.63 -7.77
C PHE A 34 -1.16 -13.52 -7.38
N THR A 35 0.01 -13.26 -7.94
CA THR A 35 1.23 -13.91 -7.47
C THR A 35 1.48 -13.52 -6.00
N PRO A 36 2.10 -14.40 -5.18
CA PRO A 36 2.33 -14.12 -3.76
C PRO A 36 3.06 -12.79 -3.50
N SER A 37 3.91 -12.39 -4.44
CA SER A 37 4.67 -11.13 -4.42
C SER A 37 3.77 -9.90 -4.60
N ILE A 38 2.82 -9.96 -5.54
CA ILE A 38 1.81 -8.90 -5.73
C ILE A 38 0.89 -8.82 -4.52
N GLU A 39 0.43 -9.97 -3.99
CA GLU A 39 -0.44 -10.00 -2.81
C GLU A 39 0.26 -9.39 -1.59
N ALA A 40 1.53 -9.73 -1.36
CA ALA A 40 2.34 -9.14 -0.31
C ALA A 40 2.50 -7.63 -0.47
N ALA A 41 2.66 -7.14 -1.70
CA ALA A 41 2.77 -5.71 -2.00
C ALA A 41 1.43 -4.96 -1.80
N ILE A 42 0.30 -5.55 -2.18
CA ILE A 42 -1.04 -5.01 -1.86
C ILE A 42 -1.25 -4.92 -0.35
N GLN A 43 -0.84 -5.95 0.40
CA GLN A 43 -0.91 -5.92 1.85
C GLN A 43 0.02 -4.87 2.46
N LEU A 44 1.21 -4.65 1.88
CA LEU A 44 2.12 -3.59 2.30
C LEU A 44 1.53 -2.20 2.07
N HIS A 45 0.94 -1.93 0.90
CA HIS A 45 0.21 -0.68 0.63
C HIS A 45 -0.77 -0.35 1.74
N ARG A 46 -1.65 -1.31 2.08
CA ARG A 46 -2.68 -1.11 3.13
C ARG A 46 -2.08 -0.85 4.50
N ARG A 47 -0.92 -1.44 4.81
CA ARG A 47 -0.21 -1.19 6.07
C ARG A 47 0.39 0.21 6.12
N ILE A 48 0.89 0.72 4.99
CA ILE A 48 1.40 2.08 4.89
C ILE A 48 0.26 3.07 5.12
N ASP A 49 -0.88 2.90 4.45
CA ASP A 49 -2.08 3.73 4.64
C ASP A 49 -2.49 3.77 6.11
N VAL A 50 -2.67 2.60 6.74
CA VAL A 50 -3.07 2.51 8.15
C VAL A 50 -2.06 3.18 9.09
N PHE A 51 -0.77 3.09 8.79
CA PHE A 51 0.26 3.74 9.58
C PHE A 51 0.20 5.27 9.44
N THR A 52 0.10 5.79 8.21
CA THR A 52 0.06 7.24 7.97
C THR A 52 -1.24 7.86 8.46
N ASP A 53 -2.38 7.22 8.20
CA ASP A 53 -3.70 7.73 8.56
C ASP A 53 -3.93 7.78 10.08
N ARG A 54 -3.16 7.01 10.85
CA ARG A 54 -3.20 7.01 12.33
C ARG A 54 -2.03 7.74 12.96
N HIS A 55 -1.17 8.35 12.17
CA HIS A 55 0.03 8.99 12.71
C HIS A 55 -0.36 10.34 13.38
N PRO A 56 0.00 10.59 14.65
CA PRO A 56 -0.41 11.81 15.36
C PRO A 56 -0.02 13.12 14.67
N LEU A 57 1.11 13.12 13.94
CA LEU A 57 1.53 14.29 13.15
C LEU A 57 0.62 14.58 11.97
N VAL A 58 -0.06 13.57 11.41
CA VAL A 58 -1.03 13.77 10.33
C VAL A 58 -2.29 14.44 10.89
N ASP A 59 -2.78 13.97 12.04
CA ASP A 59 -3.90 14.62 12.74
C ASP A 59 -3.59 16.08 13.09
N GLN A 60 -2.38 16.36 13.62
CA GLN A 60 -1.92 17.72 13.93
C GLN A 60 -1.79 18.63 12.69
N ALA A 61 -1.47 18.06 11.53
CA ALA A 61 -1.34 18.83 10.29
C ALA A 61 -2.69 19.15 9.65
N LEU A 62 -3.74 18.39 10.00
CA LEU A 62 -5.10 18.54 9.46
C LEU A 62 -6.02 19.39 10.35
N SER A 63 -5.64 19.64 11.61
CA SER A 63 -6.33 20.53 12.55
C SER A 63 -6.04 22.01 12.31
#